data_AF-A0A562NFI9-F1
#
_entry.id   AF-A0A562NFI9-F1
#
_cell.length_a   1.000
_cell.length_b   1.000
_cell.length_c   1.000
_cell.angle_alpha   90.00
_cell.angle_beta   90.00
_cell.angle_gamma   90.00
#
_symmetry.space_group_name_H-M   'P 1'
#
loop_
_entity.id
_entity.type
_entity.pdbx_description
1 polymer ?
#
loop_
_entity_poly.entity_id
_entity_poly.type
_entity_poly.pdbx_seq_one_letter_code
_entity_poly.pdbx_strand_id
1 'polypeptide(L)' 'MRCLLLGMWHGLSDPALEAQIRDRLSFRRFAGFSLSDRTPDHSTLWRLREELTRERLIDKVFEEINRQLERRA' A
#
# COMPACT_ATOMS: atom_id res chain seq x y z
N MET A 1 4.56 3.17 -0.04
CA MET A 1 3.43 3.66 -0.89
C MET A 1 2.60 2.52 -1.49
N ARG A 2 3.16 1.63 -2.34
CA ARG A 2 2.37 0.61 -3.06
C ARG A 2 1.57 -0.34 -2.15
N CYS A 3 2.11 -0.70 -0.99
CA CYS A 3 1.37 -1.48 0.00
C CYS A 3 0.09 -0.77 0.46
N LEU A 4 0.15 0.55 0.73
CA LEU A 4 -1.01 1.30 1.18
C LEU A 4 -2.10 1.41 0.09
N LEU A 5 -1.70 1.45 -1.18
CA LEU A 5 -2.66 1.39 -2.30
C LEU A 5 -3.40 0.04 -2.33
N LEU A 6 -2.68 -1.07 -2.15
CA LEU A 6 -3.31 -2.39 -2.00
C LEU A 6 -4.28 -2.41 -0.81
N GLY A 7 -3.87 -1.82 0.32
CA GLY A 7 -4.74 -1.69 1.48
C GLY A 7 -6.01 -0.91 1.18
N MET A 8 -5.90 0.22 0.49
CA MET A 8 -7.04 1.08 0.16
C MET A 8 -7.98 0.45 -0.87
N TRP A 9 -7.45 -0.07 -1.99
CA TRP A 9 -8.26 -0.69 -3.04
C TRP A 9 -8.97 -1.98 -2.59
N HIS A 10 -8.38 -2.72 -1.65
CA HIS A 10 -8.96 -3.95 -1.12
C HIS A 10 -9.64 -3.78 0.25
N GLY A 11 -9.72 -2.56 0.78
CA GLY A 11 -10.37 -2.28 2.07
C GLY A 11 -9.71 -2.98 3.27
N LEU A 12 -8.39 -3.17 3.24
CA LEU A 12 -7.65 -3.93 4.25
C LEU A 12 -7.14 -3.03 5.38
N SER A 13 -7.25 -3.54 6.61
CA SER A 13 -6.51 -3.01 7.75
C SER A 13 -5.01 -3.28 7.62
N ASP A 14 -4.16 -2.58 8.37
CA ASP A 14 -2.70 -2.77 8.28
C ASP A 14 -2.26 -4.22 8.63
N PRO A 15 -2.84 -4.91 9.63
CA PRO A 15 -2.57 -6.34 9.85
C PRO A 15 -3.06 -7.25 8.72
N ALA A 16 -4.23 -6.97 8.16
CA ALA A 16 -4.75 -7.75 7.03
C ALA A 16 -3.87 -7.55 5.78
N LEU A 17 -3.42 -6.32 5.54
CA LEU A 17 -2.51 -5.99 4.44
C LEU A 17 -1.15 -6.70 4.61
N GLU A 18 -0.60 -6.71 5.82
CA GLU A 18 0.62 -7.48 6.14
C GLU A 18 0.45 -8.96 5.76
N ALA A 19 -0.62 -9.59 6.22
CA ALA A 19 -0.91 -11.00 5.92
C ALA A 19 -1.06 -11.24 4.41
N GLN A 20 -1.79 -10.36 3.70
CA GLN A 20 -1.99 -10.50 2.25
C GLN A 20 -0.69 -10.32 1.46
N ILE A 21 0.19 -9.40 1.88
CA ILE A 21 1.52 -9.24 1.26
C ILE A 21 2.38 -10.47 1.54
N ARG A 22 2.29 -11.06 2.73
CA ARG A 22 3.04 -12.26 3.07
C ARG A 22 2.63 -13.45 2.21
N ASP A 23 1.34 -13.64 1.99
CA ASP A 23 0.78 -14.86 1.39
C ASP A 23 0.59 -14.78 -0.14
N ARG A 24 0.28 -13.60 -0.69
CA ARG A 24 -0.08 -13.47 -2.11
C ARG A 24 1.07 -12.95 -2.94
N LEU A 25 1.55 -13.78 -3.86
CA LEU A 25 2.60 -13.41 -4.80
C LEU A 25 2.24 -12.20 -5.65
N SER A 26 0.98 -12.04 -6.04
CA SER A 26 0.52 -10.86 -6.77
C SER A 26 0.68 -9.57 -5.97
N PHE A 27 0.41 -9.60 -4.66
CA PHE A 27 0.58 -8.46 -3.76
C PHE A 27 2.06 -8.13 -3.59
N ARG A 28 2.91 -9.15 -3.38
CA ARG A 28 4.37 -8.97 -3.33
C ARG A 28 4.91 -8.33 -4.59
N ARG A 29 4.56 -8.90 -5.75
CA ARG A 29 5.01 -8.42 -7.06
C ARG A 29 4.57 -6.98 -7.31
N PHE A 30 3.33 -6.64 -7.00
CA PHE A 30 2.84 -5.26 -7.11
C PHE A 30 3.62 -4.32 -6.17
N ALA A 31 3.77 -4.71 -4.91
CA ALA A 31 4.51 -3.94 -3.92
C ALA A 31 6.03 -3.83 -4.23
N GLY A 32 6.54 -4.68 -5.14
CA GLY A 32 7.93 -4.69 -5.58
C GLY A 32 8.83 -5.62 -4.75
N PHE A 33 8.25 -6.53 -3.98
CA PHE A 33 9.00 -7.53 -3.20
C PHE A 33 9.23 -8.80 -4.01
N SER A 34 10.45 -9.32 -3.92
CA SER A 34 10.79 -10.68 -4.33
C SER A 34 10.23 -11.71 -3.34
N LEU A 35 10.35 -13.00 -3.68
CA LEU A 35 9.96 -14.10 -2.79
C LEU A 35 10.80 -14.16 -1.51
N SER A 36 12.08 -13.79 -1.61
CA SER A 36 13.04 -13.80 -0.50
C SER A 36 13.07 -12.51 0.31
N ASP A 37 12.47 -11.43 -0.18
CA ASP A 37 12.51 -10.14 0.50
C ASP A 37 11.68 -10.16 1.78
N ARG A 38 12.17 -9.47 2.80
CA ARG A 38 11.38 -9.17 3.99
C ARG A 38 10.30 -8.15 3.64
N THR A 39 9.07 -8.46 4.01
CA THR A 39 7.93 -7.57 3.83
C THR A 39 7.72 -6.74 5.11
N PRO A 40 7.23 -5.49 5.01
CA PRO A 40 6.94 -4.67 6.17
C PRO A 40 5.88 -5.31 7.06
N ASP A 41 6.02 -5.15 8.37
CA ASP A 41 4.98 -5.52 9.33
C ASP A 41 3.88 -4.45 9.41
N HIS A 42 2.76 -4.79 10.06
CA HIS A 42 1.64 -3.88 10.26
C HIS A 42 2.03 -2.60 10.99
N SER A 43 3.01 -2.65 11.90
CA SER A 43 3.47 -1.46 12.64
C SER A 43 4.16 -0.45 11.71
N THR A 44 4.92 -0.96 10.74
CA THR A 44 5.58 -0.18 9.70
C THR A 44 4.55 0.42 8.74
N LEU A 45 3.56 -0.38 8.33
CA LEU A 45 2.45 0.07 7.49
C LEU A 45 1.62 1.16 8.19
N TRP A 46 1.33 0.97 9.47
CA TRP A 46 0.59 1.92 10.29
C TRP A 46 1.34 3.24 10.46
N ARG A 47 2.64 3.22 10.80
CA ARG A 47 3.45 4.45 10.94
C ARG A 47 3.46 5.26 9.65
N LEU A 48 3.63 4.60 8.50
CA LEU A 48 3.62 5.27 7.20
C LEU A 48 2.23 5.90 6.92
N ARG A 49 1.15 5.18 7.23
CA ARG A 49 -0.22 5.70 7.07
C ARG A 49 -0.45 6.90 7.98
N GLU A 50 0.02 6.83 9.22
CA GLU A 50 -0.13 7.89 10.22
C GLU A 50 0.63 9.15 9.82
N GLU A 51 1.86 9.03 9.32
CA GLU A 51 2.65 10.16 8.79
C GLU A 51 1.90 10.86 7.64
N LEU A 52 1.40 10.10 6.66
CA LEU A 52 0.66 10.65 5.53
C LEU A 52 -0.69 11.27 5.93
N THR A 53 -1.34 10.70 6.94
CA THR A 53 -2.61 11.22 7.47
C THR A 53 -2.38 12.54 8.21
N ARG A 54 -1.33 12.60 9.03
CA ARG A 54 -0.95 13.82 9.78
C ARG A 54 -0.65 14.99 8.86
N GLU A 55 -0.01 14.74 7.73
CA GLU A 55 0.28 15.76 6.73
C GLU A 55 -0.90 16.05 5.78
N ARG A 56 -2.04 15.35 5.95
CA ARG A 56 -3.22 15.42 5.07
C ARG A 56 -2.85 15.17 3.60
N LEU A 57 -1.90 14.26 3.39
CA LEU A 57 -1.38 13.88 2.08
C LEU A 57 -1.97 12.59 1.54
N ILE A 58 -2.53 11.74 2.42
CA ILE A 58 -3.01 10.41 2.01
C ILE A 58 -4.03 10.51 0.85
N ASP A 59 -5.02 11.39 0.97
CA ASP A 59 -6.04 11.59 -0.06
C ASP A 59 -5.45 12.21 -1.34
N LYS A 60 -4.60 13.23 -1.19
CA LYS A 60 -3.96 13.93 -2.33
C LYS A 60 -3.08 12.99 -3.16
N VAL A 61 -2.30 12.15 -2.50
CA VAL A 61 -1.44 11.16 -3.15
C VAL A 61 -2.30 10.16 -3.92
N PHE A 62 -3.39 9.70 -3.31
CA PHE A 62 -4.30 8.74 -3.95
C PHE A 62 -5.01 9.35 -5.17
N GLU A 63 -5.54 10.56 -5.05
CA GLU A 63 -6.16 11.30 -6.15
C GLU A 63 -5.18 11.50 -7.31
N GLU A 64 -3.94 11.91 -7.02
CA GLU A 64 -2.93 12.12 -8.06
C GLU A 64 -2.56 10.80 -8.76
N ILE A 65 -2.48 9.68 -8.03
CA ILE A 65 -2.24 8.36 -8.62
C ILE A 65 -3.39 7.97 -9.54
N ASN A 66 -4.64 8.11 -9.10
CA ASN A 66 -5.81 7.80 -9.93
C ASN A 66 -5.85 8.68 -11.18
N ARG A 67 -5.60 9.99 -11.04
CA ARG A 67 -5.50 10.91 -12.17
C ARG A 67 -4.45 10.48 -13.20
N GLN A 68 -3.30 9.97 -12.74
CA GLN A 68 -2.26 9.47 -13.64
C GLN A 68 -2.64 8.16 -14.32
N LEU A 69 -3.36 7.28 -13.63
CA LEU A 69 -3.87 6.03 -14.19
C LEU A 69 -4.93 6.29 -15.26
N GLU A 70 -5.88 7.20 -15.00
CA GLU A 70 -6.91 7.61 -15.97
C GLU A 70 -6.33 8.22 -17.24
N ARG A 71 -5.23 8.98 -17.15
CA ARG A 71 -4.54 9.55 -18.33
C ARG A 71 -3.81 8.53 -19.19
N ARG A 72 -3.56 7.32 -18.67
CA ARG A 72 -2.83 6.25 -19.36
C ARG A 72 -3.76 5.12 -19.84
N ALA A 73 -5.05 5.20 -19.53
CA ALA A 73 -6.10 4.32 -20.03
C ALA A 73 -6.63 4.84 -21.37
#